data_AF-A0A970JZK8-F1
#
_entry.id   AF-A0A970JZK8-F1
#
_cell.length_a   1.000
_cell.length_b   1.000
_cell.length_c   1.000
_cell.angle_alpha   90.00
_cell.angle_beta   90.00
_cell.angle_gamma   90.00
#
_symmetry.space_group_name_H-M   'P 1'
#
loop_
_entity.id
_entity.type
_entity.pdbx_description
1 polymer ?
#
loop_
_entity_poly.entity_id
_entity_poly.type
_entity_poly.pdbx_seq_one_letter_code
_entity_poly.pdbx_strand_id
1 'polypeptide(L)'
;MVATKEYIEELRQTSRMNIDASLEAYILSEYGEEPFPHTWSSQDLYEQIRKLVIVYESGKLHIDTISPVEQLARKHEALKVEYIDLLYELVELVETLKRHGIDAPKAALSKYLPFD
;
A
#
# COMPACT_ATOMS: atom_id res chain seq x y z
N MET A 1 -0.85 -9.00 -5.36
CA MET A 1 -2.00 -9.81 -4.90
C MET A 1 -2.89 -8.95 -4.01
N VAL A 2 -4.20 -9.14 -4.02
CA VAL A 2 -5.16 -8.37 -3.21
C VAL A 2 -6.00 -9.30 -2.32
N ALA A 3 -6.56 -8.76 -1.25
CA ALA A 3 -7.54 -9.45 -0.44
C ALA A 3 -8.89 -9.51 -1.19
N THR A 4 -9.32 -10.72 -1.52
CA THR A 4 -10.69 -10.98 -1.99
C THR A 4 -11.50 -11.65 -0.89
N LYS A 5 -12.83 -11.75 -1.08
CA LYS A 5 -13.69 -12.47 -0.14
C LYS A 5 -13.31 -13.95 -0.05
N GLU A 6 -12.99 -14.55 -1.18
CA GLU A 6 -12.54 -15.94 -1.28
C GLU A 6 -11.24 -16.15 -0.49
N TYR A 7 -10.29 -15.21 -0.63
CA TYR A 7 -9.04 -15.27 0.12
C TYR A 7 -9.26 -15.14 1.63
N ILE A 8 -10.13 -14.24 2.09
CA ILE A 8 -10.46 -14.10 3.51
C ILE A 8 -11.13 -15.37 4.05
N GLU A 9 -11.99 -16.00 3.26
CA GLU A 9 -12.62 -17.26 3.62
C GLU A 9 -11.59 -18.40 3.75
N GLU A 10 -10.60 -18.46 2.85
CA GLU A 10 -9.47 -19.38 2.99
C GLU A 10 -8.67 -19.14 4.27
N LEU A 11 -8.47 -17.88 4.69
CA LEU A 11 -7.78 -17.54 5.94
C LEU A 11 -8.56 -17.99 7.18
N ARG A 12 -9.89 -17.90 7.16
CA ARG A 12 -10.75 -18.44 8.24
C ARG A 12 -10.60 -19.95 8.36
N GLN A 13 -10.63 -20.65 7.23
CA GLN A 13 -10.65 -22.11 7.20
C GLN A 13 -9.26 -22.72 7.46
N THR A 14 -8.24 -22.21 6.79
CA THR A 14 -6.89 -22.80 6.75
C THR A 14 -6.03 -22.30 7.90
N SER A 15 -6.08 -21.01 8.18
CA SER A 15 -5.24 -20.36 9.18
C SER A 15 -5.95 -20.15 10.53
N ARG A 16 -7.25 -20.51 10.61
CA ARG A 16 -8.10 -20.39 11.81
C ARG A 16 -8.13 -18.97 12.37
N MET A 17 -8.02 -17.96 11.52
CA MET A 17 -8.10 -16.56 11.94
C MET A 17 -9.54 -16.21 12.28
N ASN A 18 -9.76 -15.53 13.41
CA ASN A 18 -11.08 -15.05 13.80
C ASN A 18 -11.39 -13.72 13.11
N ILE A 19 -11.97 -13.80 11.90
CA ILE A 19 -12.31 -12.64 11.07
C ILE A 19 -13.83 -12.48 11.05
N ASP A 20 -14.35 -11.59 11.90
CA ASP A 20 -15.76 -11.19 11.88
C ASP A 20 -16.09 -10.26 10.71
N ALA A 21 -17.37 -9.87 10.57
CA ALA A 21 -17.84 -9.06 9.45
C ALA A 21 -17.23 -7.65 9.43
N SER A 22 -16.98 -7.05 10.59
CA SER A 22 -16.37 -5.71 10.67
C SER A 22 -14.91 -5.77 10.25
N LEU A 23 -14.17 -6.78 10.72
CA LEU A 23 -12.79 -7.01 10.33
C LEU A 23 -12.66 -7.40 8.85
N GLU A 24 -13.58 -8.20 8.30
CA GLU A 24 -13.63 -8.49 6.86
C GLU A 24 -13.78 -7.22 6.03
N ALA A 25 -14.76 -6.37 6.36
CA ALA A 25 -15.00 -5.12 5.65
C ALA A 25 -13.77 -4.21 5.69
N TYR A 26 -13.11 -4.13 6.86
CA TYR A 26 -11.89 -3.38 7.02
C TYR A 26 -10.73 -3.95 6.17
N ILE A 27 -10.51 -5.27 6.21
CA ILE A 27 -9.47 -5.93 5.40
C ILE A 27 -9.70 -5.67 3.91
N LEU A 28 -10.94 -5.78 3.41
CA LEU A 28 -11.26 -5.51 2.01
C LEU A 28 -11.02 -4.04 1.65
N SER A 29 -11.30 -3.11 2.55
CA SER A 29 -11.07 -1.69 2.29
C SER A 29 -9.58 -1.30 2.28
N GLU A 30 -8.76 -1.94 3.11
CA GLU A 30 -7.31 -1.68 3.18
C GLU A 30 -6.53 -2.46 2.13
N TYR A 31 -6.89 -3.72 1.88
CA TYR A 31 -6.11 -4.66 1.08
C TYR A 31 -6.82 -5.18 -0.18
N GLY A 32 -8.06 -4.76 -0.45
CA GLY A 32 -8.82 -5.17 -1.64
C GLY A 32 -8.42 -4.46 -2.93
N GLU A 33 -7.56 -3.44 -2.83
CA GLU A 33 -6.94 -2.77 -3.97
C GLU A 33 -5.42 -2.89 -3.85
N GLU A 34 -4.76 -3.14 -4.98
CA GLU A 34 -3.30 -3.30 -5.00
C GLU A 34 -2.62 -1.93 -4.89
N PRO A 35 -1.68 -1.75 -3.95
CA PRO A 35 -0.92 -0.52 -3.89
C PRO A 35 -0.04 -0.39 -5.15
N PHE A 36 0.05 0.83 -5.67
CA PHE A 36 0.99 1.20 -6.72
C PHE A 36 2.16 1.94 -6.06
N PRO A 37 3.44 1.64 -6.40
CA PRO A 37 3.91 0.84 -7.52
C PRO A 37 4.19 -0.64 -7.19
N HIS A 38 4.10 -1.02 -5.92
CA HIS A 38 4.52 -2.34 -5.45
C HIS A 38 3.34 -3.30 -5.25
N THR A 39 3.38 -4.44 -5.95
CA THR A 39 2.41 -5.51 -5.75
C THR A 39 2.75 -6.30 -4.47
N TRP A 40 1.79 -6.53 -3.58
CA TRP A 40 2.02 -7.46 -2.47
C TRP A 40 2.25 -8.88 -2.99
N SER A 41 3.26 -9.57 -2.43
CA SER A 41 3.32 -11.02 -2.55
C SER A 41 2.19 -11.67 -1.72
N SER A 42 1.85 -12.92 -2.01
CA SER A 42 0.89 -13.68 -1.19
C SER A 42 1.32 -13.78 0.27
N GLN A 43 2.63 -13.87 0.52
CA GLN A 43 3.18 -13.97 1.87
C GLN A 43 3.10 -12.62 2.61
N ASP A 44 3.37 -11.51 1.92
CA ASP A 44 3.28 -10.18 2.51
C ASP A 44 1.84 -9.88 2.92
N LEU A 45 0.89 -10.13 2.01
CA LEU A 45 -0.52 -9.93 2.26
C LEU A 45 -1.00 -10.77 3.46
N TYR A 46 -0.58 -12.04 3.52
CA TYR A 46 -0.86 -12.92 4.66
C TYR A 46 -0.33 -12.34 5.98
N GLU A 47 0.94 -11.92 6.02
CA GLU A 47 1.54 -11.40 7.26
C GLU A 47 0.93 -10.07 7.70
N GLN A 48 0.52 -9.21 6.77
CA GLN A 48 -0.17 -7.97 7.10
C GLN A 48 -1.55 -8.24 7.72
N ILE A 49 -2.35 -9.12 7.11
CA ILE A 49 -3.66 -9.50 7.64
C ILE A 49 -3.51 -10.22 8.98
N ARG A 50 -2.54 -11.12 9.12
CA ARG A 50 -2.26 -11.82 10.38
C ARG A 50 -1.94 -10.85 11.51
N LYS A 51 -1.05 -9.88 11.28
CA LYS A 51 -0.72 -8.84 12.28
C LYS A 51 -1.95 -8.02 12.64
N LEU A 52 -2.75 -7.64 11.64
CA LEU A 52 -3.98 -6.89 11.84
C LEU A 52 -4.98 -7.65 12.73
N VAL A 53 -5.22 -8.94 12.45
CA VAL A 53 -6.08 -9.82 13.25
C VAL A 53 -5.62 -9.84 14.71
N ILE A 54 -4.32 -10.03 14.96
CA ILE A 54 -3.75 -10.05 16.31
C ILE A 54 -4.01 -8.71 17.04
N VAL A 55 -3.83 -7.58 16.35
CA VAL A 55 -4.06 -6.26 16.95
C VAL A 55 -5.55 -6.05 17.24
N TYR A 56 -6.43 -6.49 16.35
CA TYR A 56 -7.88 -6.47 16.53
C TYR A 56 -8.33 -7.31 17.73
N GLU A 57 -7.89 -8.56 17.80
CA GLU A 57 -8.19 -9.46 18.93
C GLU A 57 -7.66 -8.93 20.27
N SER A 58 -6.54 -8.21 20.24
CA SER A 58 -5.99 -7.56 21.44
C SER A 58 -6.78 -6.33 21.92
N GLY A 59 -7.82 -5.92 21.17
CA GLY A 59 -8.64 -4.74 21.46
C GLY A 59 -7.93 -3.41 21.19
N LYS A 60 -6.77 -3.43 20.51
CA LYS A 60 -5.98 -2.23 20.19
C LYS A 60 -6.39 -1.58 18.86
N LEU A 61 -7.15 -2.29 18.03
CA LEU A 61 -7.75 -1.77 16.81
C LEU A 61 -9.25 -1.63 16.99
N HIS A 62 -9.74 -0.39 16.95
CA HIS A 62 -11.18 -0.09 17.01
C HIS A 62 -11.69 0.27 15.62
N ILE A 63 -12.17 -0.73 14.88
CA ILE A 63 -12.59 -0.60 13.48
C ILE A 63 -13.75 0.40 13.33
N ASP A 64 -14.68 0.41 14.30
CA ASP A 64 -15.86 1.29 14.30
C ASP A 64 -15.52 2.79 14.43
N THR A 65 -14.26 3.14 14.70
CA THR A 65 -13.81 4.53 14.89
C THR A 65 -13.08 5.13 13.68
N ILE A 66 -12.69 4.31 12.71
CA ILE A 66 -11.92 4.79 11.55
C ILE A 66 -12.91 5.32 10.50
N SER A 67 -13.08 6.64 10.48
CA SER A 67 -13.90 7.32 9.47
C SER A 67 -13.35 7.08 8.05
N PRO A 68 -14.20 6.97 7.01
CA PRO A 68 -13.74 6.92 5.61
C PRO A 68 -12.78 8.05 5.24
N VAL A 69 -12.92 9.23 5.87
CA VAL A 69 -12.02 10.38 5.68
C VAL A 69 -10.64 10.10 6.27
N GLU A 70 -10.57 9.50 7.45
CA GLU A 70 -9.31 9.14 8.09
C GLU A 70 -8.60 8.03 7.32
N GLN A 71 -9.36 7.06 6.80
CA GLN A 71 -8.84 6.01 5.94
C GLN A 71 -8.24 6.59 4.65
N LEU A 72 -8.95 7.50 3.99
CA LEU A 72 -8.46 8.17 2.79
C LEU A 72 -7.21 9.02 3.08
N ALA A 73 -7.17 9.72 4.22
CA ALA A 73 -6.01 10.50 4.63
C ALA A 73 -4.77 9.61 4.86
N ARG A 74 -4.94 8.43 5.49
CA ARG A 74 -3.86 7.45 5.67
C ARG A 74 -3.34 6.93 4.33
N LYS A 75 -4.24 6.54 3.41
CA LYS A 75 -3.86 6.10 2.06
C LYS A 75 -3.10 7.19 1.30
N HIS A 76 -3.58 8.43 1.38
CA HIS A 76 -2.94 9.57 0.74
C HIS A 76 -1.55 9.86 1.31
N GLU A 77 -1.38 9.76 2.64
CA GLU A 77 -0.08 9.97 3.27
C GLU A 77 0.92 8.86 2.94
N ALA A 78 0.48 7.60 2.89
CA ALA A 78 1.31 6.48 2.41
C ALA A 78 1.75 6.68 0.95
N LEU A 79 0.82 7.06 0.07
CA LEU A 79 1.10 7.31 -1.34
C LEU A 79 2.10 8.46 -1.55
N LYS A 80 2.05 9.50 -0.72
CA LYS A 80 3.03 10.60 -0.77
C LYS A 80 4.45 10.12 -0.48
N VAL A 81 4.63 9.28 0.54
CA VAL A 81 5.95 8.74 0.90
C VAL A 81 6.51 7.94 -0.27
N GLU A 82 5.72 7.05 -0.86
CA GLU A 82 6.14 6.26 -2.02
C GLU A 82 6.41 7.12 -3.27
N TYR A 83 5.62 8.17 -3.50
CA TYR A 83 5.87 9.12 -4.59
C TYR A 83 7.21 9.84 -4.44
N ILE A 84 7.60 10.19 -3.21
CA ILE A 84 8.90 10.80 -2.93
C ILE A 84 10.04 9.84 -3.26
N ASP A 85 9.91 8.56 -2.88
CA ASP A 85 10.93 7.54 -3.19
C ASP A 85 11.10 7.37 -4.71
N LEU A 86 10.00 7.32 -5.46
CA LEU A 86 10.04 7.25 -6.92
C LEU A 86 10.71 8.48 -7.55
N LEU A 87 10.48 9.68 -6.99
CA LEU A 87 11.15 10.89 -7.45
C LEU A 87 12.67 10.80 -7.25
N TYR A 88 13.13 10.25 -6.13
CA TYR A 88 14.56 10.05 -5.89
C TYR A 88 15.17 9.07 -6.90
N GLU A 89 14.53 7.93 -7.16
CA GLU A 89 14.99 6.96 -8.16
C GLU A 89 15.07 7.57 -9.57
N LEU A 90 14.08 8.38 -9.96
CA LEU A 90 14.07 9.07 -11.26
C LEU A 90 15.21 10.07 -11.38
N VAL A 91 15.51 10.82 -10.31
CA VAL A 91 16.64 11.75 -10.28
C VAL A 91 17.95 10.98 -10.46
N GLU A 92 18.15 9.88 -9.73
CA GLU A 92 19.36 9.06 -9.84
C GLU A 92 19.54 8.46 -11.23
N LEU A 93 18.45 7.98 -11.85
CA LEU A 93 18.47 7.47 -13.22
C LEU A 93 18.90 8.56 -14.21
N VAL A 94 18.34 9.76 -14.09
CA VAL A 94 18.66 10.89 -14.96
C VAL A 94 20.11 11.31 -14.82
N GLU A 95 20.63 11.37 -13.59
CA GLU A 95 22.05 11.65 -13.35
C GLU A 95 22.95 10.59 -13.97
N THR A 96 22.56 9.32 -13.90
CA THR A 96 23.27 8.20 -14.54
C THR A 96 23.28 8.32 -16.06
N LEU A 97 22.14 8.62 -16.69
CA LEU A 97 22.05 8.85 -18.13
C LEU A 97 22.94 10.02 -18.57
N LYS A 98 22.94 11.14 -17.82
CA LYS A 98 23.83 12.28 -18.08
C LYS A 98 25.31 11.88 -18.01
N ARG A 99 25.70 11.09 -17.00
CA ARG A 99 27.07 10.54 -16.87
C ARG A 99 27.49 9.71 -18.09
N HIS A 100 26.54 9.05 -18.75
CA HIS A 100 26.76 8.27 -19.97
C HIS A 100 26.55 9.06 -21.27
N GLY A 101 26.39 10.39 -21.20
CA GLY A 101 26.20 11.24 -22.39
C GLY A 101 24.84 11.10 -23.06
N ILE A 102 23.86 10.52 -22.38
CA ILE A 102 22.48 10.38 -22.86
C ILE A 102 21.68 11.55 -22.29
N ASP A 103 21.30 12.50 -23.16
CA ASP A 103 20.40 13.59 -22.77
C ASP A 103 18.98 13.07 -22.59
N ALA A 104 18.52 13.01 -21.33
CA ALA A 104 17.13 12.75 -21.01
C ALA A 104 16.25 13.89 -21.56
N PRO A 105 15.08 13.61 -22.15
CA PRO A 105 14.22 14.66 -22.70
C PRO A 105 13.84 15.66 -21.60
N LYS A 106 14.20 16.94 -21.77
CA LYS A 106 13.89 18.03 -20.80
C LYS A 106 12.42 18.07 -20.39
N ALA A 107 11.51 17.69 -21.29
CA ALA A 107 10.06 17.61 -21.04
C ALA A 107 9.64 16.51 -20.04
N ALA A 108 10.45 15.46 -19.87
CA ALA A 108 10.21 14.41 -18.89
C ALA A 108 10.64 14.85 -17.48
N LEU A 109 11.58 15.80 -17.34
CA LEU A 109 12.06 16.26 -16.03
C LEU A 109 11.17 17.37 -15.44
N SER A 110 10.76 18.34 -16.26
CA SER A 110 9.95 19.48 -15.80
C SER A 110 8.48 19.15 -15.49
N LYS A 111 7.99 18.00 -15.95
CA LYS A 111 6.60 17.55 -15.71
C LYS A 111 6.41 16.88 -14.34
N TYR A 112 7.47 16.32 -13.76
CA TYR A 112 7.41 15.50 -12.54
C TYR A 112 8.18 16.07 -11.35
N LEU A 113 9.00 17.12 -11.54
CA LEU A 113 9.66 17.85 -10.45
C LEU A 113 9.04 19.25 -10.33
N PRO A 114 7.99 19.43 -9.49
CA PRO A 114 7.36 20.73 -9.28
C PRO A 114 8.11 21.55 -8.23
N PHE A 115 9.44 21.61 -8.33
CA PHE A 115 10.27 22.42 -7.44
C PHE A 115 11.01 23.44 -8.31
N ASP A 116 10.54 24.69 -8.23
CA ASP A 116 11.32 25.89 -8.57
C ASP A 116 12.41 26.14 -7.51
#